data_AF-A0AA43TZX8-F1
#
_entry.id   AF-A0AA43TZX8-F1
#
_cell.length_a   1.000
_cell.length_b   1.000
_cell.length_c   1.000
_cell.angle_alpha   90.00
_cell.angle_beta   90.00
_cell.angle_gamma   90.00
#
_symmetry.space_group_name_H-M   'P 1'
#
loop_
_entity.id
_entity.type
_entity.pdbx_description
1 polymer ?
#
loop_
_entity_poly.entity_id
_entity_poly.type
_entity_poly.pdbx_seq_one_letter_code
_entity_poly.pdbx_strand_id
1 'polypeptide(L)'
;MVGSDVGLISLQTATQISGHLTPSSNNAYNLGSASLGWANVYTNDLHLSNMNKPEGNDIDGTSGTWTIQEGAENLYIINNRNNKKFKISLEEIL
;
A
#
# COMPACT_ATOMS: atom_id res chain seq x y z
N MET A 1 11.72 0.96 -32.37
CA MET A 1 10.45 0.45 -31.84
C MET A 1 9.75 1.61 -31.15
N VAL A 2 8.67 2.09 -31.76
CA VAL A 2 7.77 3.18 -31.32
C VAL A 2 6.90 2.63 -30.18
N GLY A 3 6.46 3.31 -29.13
CA GLY A 3 6.52 4.68 -28.63
C GLY A 3 5.91 4.65 -27.21
N SER A 4 5.99 5.73 -26.46
CA SER A 4 5.54 5.83 -25.06
C SER A 4 4.03 5.60 -24.88
N ASP A 5 3.61 4.39 -24.51
CA ASP A 5 2.22 4.09 -24.13
C ASP A 5 1.95 4.51 -22.69
N VAL A 6 2.00 5.82 -22.42
CA VAL A 6 1.32 6.39 -21.24
C VAL A 6 0.10 7.14 -21.75
N GLY A 7 -0.93 6.39 -22.13
CA GLY A 7 -2.24 6.96 -22.40
C GLY A 7 -2.85 7.43 -21.08
N LEU A 8 -3.00 8.75 -20.92
CA LEU A 8 -3.85 9.30 -19.87
C LEU A 8 -5.29 8.83 -20.15
N ILE A 9 -5.82 7.95 -19.30
CA ILE A 9 -7.24 7.59 -19.34
C ILE A 9 -7.98 8.63 -18.50
N SER A 10 -8.67 9.56 -19.17
CA SER A 10 -9.57 10.51 -18.49
C SER A 10 -10.89 9.82 -18.18
N LEU A 11 -11.10 9.49 -16.91
CA LEU A 11 -12.35 8.94 -16.40
C LEU A 11 -13.18 10.11 -15.87
N GLN A 12 -14.23 10.50 -16.62
CA GLN A 12 -15.02 11.69 -16.32
C GLN A 12 -16.11 11.45 -15.25
N THR A 13 -16.30 10.19 -14.83
CA THR A 13 -17.34 9.79 -13.87
C THR A 13 -16.81 8.75 -12.89
N ALA A 14 -17.63 8.40 -11.89
CA ALA A 14 -17.34 7.29 -10.99
C ALA A 14 -17.00 6.02 -11.79
N THR A 15 -15.81 5.48 -11.55
CA THR A 15 -15.30 4.29 -12.22
C THR A 15 -15.23 3.15 -11.21
N GLN A 16 -15.73 1.99 -11.58
CA GLN A 16 -15.65 0.77 -10.79
C GLN A 16 -14.82 -0.26 -11.53
N ILE A 17 -13.96 -0.97 -10.80
CA ILE A 17 -13.14 -2.07 -11.32
C ILE A 17 -13.58 -3.33 -10.59
N SER A 18 -14.13 -4.31 -11.29
CA SER A 18 -14.62 -5.57 -10.70
C SER A 18 -13.52 -6.61 -10.46
N GLY A 19 -12.25 -6.21 -10.55
CA GLY A 19 -11.08 -7.08 -10.42
C GLY A 19 -9.89 -6.35 -9.79
N HIS A 20 -8.70 -6.94 -9.93
CA HIS A 20 -7.49 -6.34 -9.38
C HIS A 20 -6.96 -5.20 -10.27
N LEU A 21 -6.52 -4.12 -9.62
CA LEU A 21 -5.66 -3.11 -10.25
C LEU A 21 -4.21 -3.49 -9.98
N THR A 22 -3.54 -4.12 -10.95
CA THR A 22 -2.16 -4.59 -10.82
C THR A 22 -1.23 -3.73 -11.68
N PRO A 23 -0.14 -3.16 -11.13
CA PRO A 23 0.82 -2.41 -11.94
C PRO A 23 1.56 -3.34 -12.91
N SER A 24 1.96 -2.82 -14.08
CA SER A 24 2.70 -3.59 -15.09
C SER A 24 4.15 -3.88 -14.71
N SER A 25 4.69 -3.15 -13.73
CA SER A 25 6.04 -3.32 -13.21
C SER A 25 6.08 -3.08 -11.70
N ASN A 26 6.85 -3.92 -11.00
CA ASN A 26 7.06 -3.82 -9.57
C ASN A 26 7.85 -2.55 -9.22
N ASN A 27 7.44 -1.84 -8.16
CA ASN A 27 8.13 -0.65 -7.64
C ASN A 27 8.30 0.51 -8.66
N ALA A 28 7.44 0.61 -9.66
CA ALA A 28 7.58 1.60 -10.75
C ALA A 28 6.51 2.71 -10.76
N TYR A 29 5.38 2.52 -10.08
CA TYR A 29 4.21 3.39 -10.18
C TYR A 29 3.67 3.79 -8.81
N ASN A 30 3.24 5.04 -8.69
CA ASN A 30 2.62 5.59 -7.48
C ASN A 30 1.09 5.56 -7.57
N LEU A 31 0.43 5.44 -6.42
CA LEU A 31 -0.98 5.82 -6.27
C LEU A 31 -1.05 7.27 -5.77
N GLY A 32 -1.47 8.18 -6.64
CA GLY A 32 -1.39 9.62 -6.38
C GLY A 32 -0.02 10.22 -6.70
N SER A 33 0.20 11.46 -6.29
CA SER A 33 1.46 12.20 -6.48
C SER A 33 1.67 13.21 -5.36
N ALA A 34 2.83 13.86 -5.34
CA ALA A 34 3.17 14.90 -4.35
C ALA A 34 2.16 16.07 -4.31
N SER A 35 1.44 16.35 -5.41
CA SER A 35 0.43 17.40 -5.47
C SER A 35 -1.02 16.88 -5.53
N LEU A 36 -1.22 15.56 -5.65
CA LEU A 36 -2.55 14.96 -5.82
C LEU A 36 -2.68 13.70 -4.96
N GLY A 37 -3.26 13.86 -3.77
CA GLY A 37 -3.56 12.76 -2.85
C GLY A 37 -4.99 12.24 -3.01
N TRP A 38 -5.22 11.01 -2.57
CA TRP A 38 -6.56 10.48 -2.38
C TRP A 38 -7.17 11.07 -1.11
N ALA A 39 -8.46 11.43 -1.16
CA ALA A 39 -9.14 11.93 0.03
C ALA A 39 -9.22 10.88 1.15
N ASN A 40 -9.47 9.61 0.80
CA ASN A 40 -9.57 8.48 1.73
C ASN A 40 -9.14 7.17 1.04
N VAL A 41 -8.71 6.18 1.83
CA VAL A 41 -8.43 4.80 1.41
C VAL A 41 -9.22 3.87 2.33
N TYR A 42 -10.13 3.07 1.76
CA TYR A 42 -10.92 2.09 2.51
C TYR A 42 -10.45 0.68 2.16
N THR A 43 -9.97 -0.07 3.15
CA THR A 43 -9.45 -1.44 3.03
C THR A 43 -9.92 -2.29 4.20
N ASN A 44 -9.94 -3.62 4.04
CA ASN A 44 -10.15 -4.51 5.18
C ASN A 44 -8.85 -4.70 5.98
N ASP A 45 -7.75 -4.99 5.28
CA ASP A 45 -6.40 -5.07 5.84
C ASP A 45 -5.47 -4.22 4.98
N LEU A 46 -4.44 -3.62 5.59
CA LEU A 46 -3.37 -2.92 4.86
C LEU A 46 -2.09 -3.77 4.83
N HIS A 47 -1.81 -4.37 3.68
CA HIS A 47 -0.57 -5.12 3.45
C HIS A 47 0.58 -4.21 3.01
N LEU A 48 1.68 -4.26 3.74
CA LEU A 48 2.90 -3.48 3.53
C LEU A 48 4.07 -4.42 3.28
N SER A 49 4.46 -4.62 2.02
CA SER A 49 5.58 -5.49 1.68
C SER A 49 6.49 -4.88 0.61
N ASN A 50 7.79 -4.92 0.89
CA ASN A 50 8.85 -4.57 -0.06
C ASN A 50 9.75 -5.78 -0.37
N MET A 51 9.25 -7.01 -0.19
CA MET A 51 10.02 -8.25 -0.39
C MET A 51 10.63 -8.40 -1.79
N ASN A 52 10.04 -7.72 -2.78
CA ASN A 52 10.51 -7.72 -4.16
C ASN A 52 11.25 -6.43 -4.55
N LYS A 53 11.62 -5.57 -3.59
CA LYS A 53 12.48 -4.38 -3.80
C LYS A 53 13.94 -4.81 -3.55
N PRO A 54 14.80 -4.97 -4.58
CA PRO A 54 16.13 -5.57 -4.43
C PRO A 54 17.04 -4.88 -3.40
N GLU A 55 16.95 -3.56 -3.33
CA GLU A 55 17.73 -2.69 -2.45
C GLU A 55 17.20 -2.61 -1.01
N GLY A 56 16.03 -3.21 -0.72
CA GLY A 56 15.41 -3.17 0.60
C GLY A 56 14.90 -1.78 0.99
N ASN A 57 14.78 -1.52 2.30
CA ASN A 57 14.42 -0.20 2.82
C ASN A 57 15.65 0.71 2.94
N ASP A 58 15.43 2.02 2.97
CA ASP A 58 16.51 3.02 2.90
C ASP A 58 17.23 3.24 4.25
N ILE A 59 16.79 2.59 5.33
CA ILE A 59 17.36 2.75 6.68
C ILE A 59 18.49 1.73 6.93
N ASP A 60 18.23 0.44 6.67
CA ASP A 60 19.19 -0.64 6.93
C ASP A 60 19.35 -1.65 5.78
N GLY A 61 18.72 -1.40 4.62
CA GLY A 61 18.77 -2.27 3.45
C GLY A 61 18.00 -3.58 3.58
N THR A 62 17.26 -3.81 4.68
CA THR A 62 16.49 -5.05 4.86
C THR A 62 15.10 -4.98 4.19
N SER A 63 14.46 -6.14 4.00
CA SER A 63 13.10 -6.24 3.46
C SER A 63 12.11 -6.77 4.50
N GLY A 64 10.89 -6.26 4.46
CA GLY A 64 9.78 -6.60 5.36
C GLY A 64 8.50 -6.99 4.61
N THR A 65 7.65 -7.72 5.31
CA THR A 65 6.26 -7.96 4.94
C THR A 65 5.42 -7.91 6.20
N TRP A 66 4.47 -6.98 6.21
CA TRP A 66 3.66 -6.64 7.37
C TRP A 66 2.20 -6.47 6.95
N THR A 67 1.28 -6.75 7.86
CA THR A 67 -0.15 -6.48 7.67
C THR A 67 -0.66 -5.69 8.86
N ILE A 68 -1.32 -4.56 8.61
CA ILE A 68 -2.10 -3.85 9.62
C ILE A 68 -3.54 -4.38 9.56
N GLN A 69 -4.11 -4.70 10.72
CA GLN A 69 -5.47 -5.19 10.86
C GLN A 69 -6.21 -4.46 11.98
N GLU A 70 -7.46 -4.11 11.72
CA GLU A 70 -8.38 -3.48 12.65
C GLU A 70 -8.98 -4.52 13.61
N GLY A 71 -9.00 -4.19 14.91
CA GLY A 71 -9.79 -4.88 15.93
C GLY A 71 -10.81 -3.92 16.56
N ALA A 72 -11.76 -4.44 17.34
CA ALA A 72 -12.82 -3.63 17.95
C ALA A 72 -12.31 -2.49 18.86
N GLU A 73 -11.16 -2.70 19.50
CA GLU A 73 -10.57 -1.75 20.47
C GLU A 73 -9.12 -1.36 20.14
N ASN A 74 -8.45 -2.11 19.26
CA ASN A 74 -7.02 -1.96 19.02
C ASN A 74 -6.71 -2.14 17.53
N LEU A 75 -5.64 -1.52 17.07
CA LEU A 75 -5.02 -1.85 15.80
C LEU A 75 -3.88 -2.85 16.02
N TYR A 76 -3.78 -3.85 15.15
CA TYR A 76 -2.75 -4.87 15.19
C TYR A 76 -1.82 -4.77 14.00
N ILE A 77 -0.57 -5.18 14.20
CA ILE A 77 0.43 -5.31 13.15
C ILE A 77 1.01 -6.72 13.21
N ILE A 78 0.99 -7.43 12.07
CA ILE A 78 1.53 -8.78 11.91
C ILE A 78 2.82 -8.70 11.12
N ASN A 79 3.91 -9.27 11.64
CA ASN A 79 5.11 -9.54 10.84
C ASN A 79 4.93 -10.87 10.11
N ASN A 80 4.69 -10.82 8.80
CA ASN A 80 4.43 -12.04 8.02
C ASN A 80 5.68 -12.91 7.80
N ARG A 81 6.89 -12.44 8.16
CA ARG A 81 8.12 -13.25 8.07
C ARG A 81 8.25 -14.24 9.22
N ASN A 82 7.79 -13.86 10.40
CA ASN A 82 7.99 -14.64 11.63
C ASN A 82 6.71 -14.87 12.43
N ASN A 83 5.55 -14.43 11.93
CA ASN A 83 4.23 -14.52 12.54
C ASN A 83 4.10 -13.85 13.91
N LYS A 84 5.07 -13.02 14.32
CA LYS A 84 4.94 -12.21 15.53
C LYS A 84 3.87 -11.14 15.31
N LYS A 85 3.08 -10.91 16.35
CA LYS A 85 1.95 -9.97 16.35
C LYS A 85 2.21 -8.90 17.38
N PHE A 86 1.87 -7.68 17.01
CA PHE A 86 2.03 -6.49 17.81
C PHE A 86 0.71 -5.73 17.84
N LYS A 87 0.52 -4.90 18.85
CA LYS A 87 -0.58 -3.93 18.90
C LYS A 87 0.00 -2.52 18.84
N ILE A 88 -0.74 -1.61 18.22
CA ILE A 88 -0.45 -0.17 18.28
C ILE A 88 -1.08 0.34 19.57
N SER A 89 -0.27 0.87 20.48
CA SER A 89 -0.80 1.58 21.65
C SER A 89 -1.34 2.93 21.19
N LEU A 90 -2.62 3.16 21.44
CA LEU A 90 -3.30 4.40 21.11
C LEU A 90 -3.62 5.16 22.40
N GLU A 91 -3.61 6.48 22.31
CA GLU A 91 -4.12 7.38 23.33
C GLU A 91 -5.42 8.00 22.80
N GLU A 92 -6.50 7.87 23.56
CA GLU A 92 -7.76 8.51 23.22
C GLU A 92 -7.66 10.02 23.46
N ILE A 93 -8.15 10.80 22.52
CA ILE A 93 -8.27 12.25 22.64
C ILE A 93 -9.75 12.57 22.80
N LEU A 94 -10.11 13.23 23.90
CA LEU A 94 -11.47 13.67 24.24
C LEU A 94 -11.74 15.12 23.76
#